data_AF-A0AAV8YSU2-F1
#
_entry.id   AF-A0AAV8YSU2-F1
#
_cell.length_a   1.000
_cell.length_b   1.000
_cell.length_c   1.000
_cell.angle_alpha   90.00
_cell.angle_beta   90.00
_cell.angle_gamma   90.00
#
_symmetry.space_group_name_H-M   'P 1'
#
loop_
_entity.id
_entity.type
_entity.pdbx_description
1 polymer ?
#
loop_
_entity_poly.entity_id
_entity_poly.type
_entity_poly.pdbx_seq_one_letter_code
_entity_poly.pdbx_strand_id
1 'polypeptide(L)'
;MAATELPARRPDLSAYRNYQIVTLRSTAGVTIDCTPDLIGCAVSISGFYHAQIKGLLGNGNNEPYDDFTIPNGKIVLSEGDFGNAYKIGNCQPVAVPPHAHHQENAACNKLFSWDSPLRYCYPFVNTENFKLACAHGLGAGVKDTEEAIAKAYVALCNQHNIPIRVPTELGK
;
A
#
# COMPACT_ATOMS: atom_id res chain seq x y z
N MET A 1 8.64 8.72 -23.56
CA MET A 1 9.23 7.38 -23.35
C MET A 1 8.28 6.37 -24.02
N ALA A 2 8.80 5.40 -24.76
CA ALA A 2 7.95 4.40 -25.42
C ALA A 2 7.45 3.37 -24.40
N ALA A 3 6.19 2.93 -24.54
CA ALA A 3 5.64 1.86 -23.72
C ALA A 3 6.42 0.56 -23.96
N THR A 4 6.67 -0.20 -22.89
CA THR A 4 7.33 -1.52 -22.97
C THR A 4 6.26 -2.59 -22.80
N GLU A 5 6.19 -3.53 -23.73
CA GLU A 5 5.30 -4.70 -23.65
C GLU A 5 5.77 -5.68 -22.56
N LEU A 6 4.82 -6.31 -21.86
CA LEU A 6 5.10 -7.31 -20.85
C LEU A 6 4.97 -8.73 -21.44
N PRO A 7 5.82 -9.70 -21.04
CA PRO A 7 6.89 -9.58 -20.07
C PRO A 7 8.13 -8.88 -20.63
N ALA A 8 8.72 -8.00 -19.84
CA ALA A 8 9.98 -7.34 -20.15
C ALA A 8 11.11 -7.94 -19.30
N ARG A 9 12.26 -8.23 -19.91
CA ARG A 9 13.42 -8.78 -19.21
C ARG A 9 14.68 -7.99 -19.56
N ARG A 10 15.39 -7.59 -18.51
CA ARG A 10 16.73 -7.00 -18.51
C ARG A 10 17.62 -7.86 -17.61
N PRO A 11 18.96 -7.69 -17.62
CA PRO A 11 19.86 -8.49 -16.79
C PRO A 11 19.57 -8.40 -15.29
N ASP A 12 19.16 -7.22 -14.82
CA ASP A 12 18.97 -6.86 -13.41
C ASP A 12 17.49 -6.68 -13.01
N LEU A 13 16.59 -6.74 -14.00
CA LEU A 13 15.18 -6.38 -13.84
C LEU A 13 14.29 -7.30 -14.69
N SER A 14 13.16 -7.71 -14.14
CA SER A 14 12.10 -8.37 -14.88
C SER A 14 10.77 -7.72 -14.52
N ALA A 15 9.94 -7.46 -15.52
CA ALA A 15 8.58 -6.98 -15.34
C ALA A 15 7.64 -7.95 -16.05
N TYR A 16 6.58 -8.37 -15.37
CA TYR A 16 5.60 -9.30 -15.92
C TYR A 16 4.24 -9.08 -15.28
N ARG A 17 3.19 -9.61 -15.91
CA ARG A 17 1.83 -9.54 -15.38
C ARG A 17 1.40 -10.92 -14.91
N ASN A 18 0.90 -11.00 -13.69
CA ASN A 18 0.27 -12.19 -13.14
C ASN A 18 -1.18 -11.85 -12.74
N TYR A 19 -2.16 -12.43 -13.46
CA TYR A 19 -3.59 -12.07 -13.33
C TYR A 19 -3.82 -10.54 -13.46
N GLN A 20 -4.21 -9.89 -12.36
CA GLN A 20 -4.49 -8.46 -12.27
C GLN A 20 -3.34 -7.66 -11.66
N ILE A 21 -2.16 -8.26 -11.47
CA ILE A 21 -1.01 -7.62 -10.83
C ILE A 21 0.14 -7.51 -11.83
N VAL A 22 0.76 -6.33 -11.89
CA VAL A 22 2.02 -6.09 -12.58
C VAL A 22 3.13 -6.19 -11.55
N THR A 23 4.03 -7.14 -11.75
CA THR A 23 5.18 -7.40 -10.88
C THR A 23 6.44 -6.86 -11.53
N LEU A 24 7.19 -6.06 -10.78
CA LEU A 24 8.55 -5.64 -11.07
C LEU A 24 9.49 -6.32 -10.09
N ARG A 25 10.41 -7.13 -10.58
CA ARG A 25 11.39 -7.85 -9.77
C ARG A 25 12.80 -7.45 -10.17
N SER A 26 13.58 -7.02 -9.19
CA SER A 26 15.01 -6.74 -9.32
C SER A 26 15.86 -7.87 -8.76
N THR A 27 17.00 -8.15 -9.38
CA THR A 27 18.02 -9.06 -8.83
C THR A 27 18.67 -8.53 -7.56
N ALA A 28 18.51 -7.23 -7.25
CA ALA A 28 18.91 -6.66 -5.98
C ALA A 28 18.07 -7.16 -4.79
N GLY A 29 17.00 -7.94 -5.02
CA GLY A 29 16.15 -8.45 -3.93
C GLY A 29 15.01 -7.51 -3.56
N VAL A 30 14.56 -6.67 -4.50
CA VAL A 30 13.34 -5.86 -4.37
C VAL A 30 12.30 -6.38 -5.35
N THR A 31 11.07 -6.57 -4.87
CA THR A 31 9.91 -6.90 -5.67
C THR A 31 8.81 -5.87 -5.41
N ILE A 32 8.19 -5.38 -6.47
CA ILE A 32 7.07 -4.44 -6.41
C ILE A 32 5.90 -5.08 -7.15
N ASP A 33 4.79 -5.26 -6.47
CA ASP A 33 3.55 -5.81 -7.01
C ASP A 33 2.50 -4.71 -7.01
N CYS A 34 2.06 -4.26 -8.18
CA CYS A 34 1.07 -3.20 -8.30
C CYS A 34 -0.16 -3.65 -9.08
N THR A 35 -1.31 -3.05 -8.77
CA THR A 35 -2.45 -3.06 -9.69
C THR A 35 -2.09 -2.32 -10.99
N PRO A 36 -2.75 -2.59 -12.13
CA PRO A 36 -2.34 -2.03 -13.42
C PRO A 36 -2.56 -0.51 -13.51
N ASP A 37 -3.47 0.01 -12.70
CA ASP A 37 -3.75 1.44 -12.49
C ASP A 37 -2.83 2.10 -11.44
N LEU A 38 -1.90 1.32 -10.85
CA LEU A 38 -0.92 1.76 -9.85
C LEU A 38 -1.52 2.33 -8.55
N ILE A 39 -2.81 2.07 -8.29
CA ILE A 39 -3.49 2.53 -7.07
C ILE A 39 -3.02 1.75 -5.83
N GLY A 40 -2.87 0.43 -5.96
CA GLY A 40 -2.37 -0.43 -4.89
C GLY A 40 -1.03 -1.03 -5.27
N CYS A 41 -0.01 -0.80 -4.44
CA CYS A 41 1.31 -1.39 -4.62
C CYS A 41 1.81 -1.99 -3.30
N ALA A 42 2.41 -3.18 -3.38
CA ALA A 42 3.14 -3.81 -2.30
C ALA A 42 4.63 -3.85 -2.64
N VAL A 43 5.49 -3.50 -1.68
CA VAL A 43 6.94 -3.52 -1.85
C VAL A 43 7.52 -4.57 -0.91
N SER A 44 8.19 -5.56 -1.47
CA SER A 44 8.90 -6.60 -0.73
C SER A 44 10.40 -6.42 -0.90
N ILE A 45 11.11 -6.30 0.20
CA ILE A 45 12.56 -6.05 0.23
C ILE A 45 13.25 -7.22 0.93
N SER A 46 14.34 -7.69 0.36
CA SER A 46 15.19 -8.73 0.95
C SER A 46 15.64 -8.33 2.36
N GLY A 47 15.59 -9.28 3.29
CA GLY A 47 16.09 -9.10 4.66
C GLY A 47 17.58 -8.73 4.75
N PHE A 48 18.34 -8.86 3.65
CA PHE A 48 19.69 -8.30 3.53
C PHE A 48 19.74 -6.80 3.85
N TYR A 49 18.66 -6.06 3.57
CA TYR A 49 18.55 -4.63 3.84
C TYR A 49 17.86 -4.30 5.18
N HIS A 50 17.78 -5.25 6.10
CA HIS A 50 17.21 -5.02 7.43
C HIS A 50 17.89 -3.81 8.11
N ALA A 51 17.08 -2.89 8.62
CA ALA A 51 17.50 -1.62 9.22
C ALA A 51 18.36 -0.71 8.32
N GLN A 52 18.35 -0.93 7.00
CA GLN A 52 19.14 -0.14 6.03
C GLN A 52 18.26 0.66 5.05
N ILE A 53 16.95 0.47 5.07
CA ILE A 53 16.02 1.23 4.23
C ILE A 53 15.64 2.53 4.93
N LYS A 54 15.23 3.53 4.14
CA LYS A 54 14.69 4.80 4.65
C LYS A 54 13.68 5.32 3.63
N GLY A 55 12.46 5.59 4.08
CA GLY A 55 11.41 6.10 3.20
C GLY A 55 10.08 6.21 3.92
N LEU A 56 9.03 6.48 3.15
CA LEU A 56 7.66 6.55 3.67
C LEU A 56 7.13 5.20 4.21
N LEU A 57 7.86 4.10 3.96
CA LEU A 57 7.57 2.77 4.50
C LEU A 57 8.44 2.44 5.74
N GLY A 58 9.00 3.46 6.40
CA GLY A 58 9.82 3.30 7.59
C GLY A 58 11.28 2.97 7.31
N ASN A 59 11.95 2.37 8.29
CA ASN A 59 13.38 2.04 8.24
C ASN A 59 13.69 0.52 8.19
N GLY A 60 12.65 -0.32 8.31
CA GLY A 60 12.74 -1.78 8.16
C GLY A 60 13.56 -2.48 9.25
N ASN A 61 13.56 -1.97 10.49
CA ASN A 61 14.22 -2.60 11.66
C ASN A 61 13.25 -3.42 12.55
N ASN A 62 11.95 -3.45 12.21
CA ASN A 62 10.86 -4.03 13.01
C ASN A 62 10.58 -3.33 14.36
N GLU A 63 10.89 -2.04 14.48
CA GLU A 63 10.59 -1.20 15.64
C GLU A 63 9.64 -0.06 15.22
N PRO A 64 8.32 -0.19 15.45
CA PRO A 64 7.35 0.83 15.04
C PRO A 64 7.59 2.21 15.64
N TYR A 65 8.30 2.30 16.78
CA TYR A 65 8.58 3.57 17.45
C TYR A 65 9.40 4.55 16.60
N ASP A 66 10.29 4.06 15.74
CA ASP A 66 11.20 4.90 14.95
C ASP A 66 10.92 4.89 13.44
N ASP A 67 9.77 4.37 13.02
CA ASP A 67 9.35 4.39 11.61
C ASP A 67 9.19 5.81 11.06
N PHE A 68 8.90 6.80 11.91
CA PHE A 68 8.85 8.22 11.53
C PHE A 68 10.23 8.91 11.59
N THR A 69 11.30 8.16 11.35
CA THR A 69 12.65 8.73 11.17
C THR A 69 12.73 9.47 9.83
N ILE A 70 13.04 10.77 9.86
CA ILE A 70 13.20 11.61 8.67
C ILE A 70 14.66 11.56 8.14
N PRO A 71 14.95 12.05 6.92
CA PRO A 71 16.28 11.87 6.29
C PRO A 71 17.48 12.37 7.10
N ASN A 72 17.30 13.36 7.98
CA ASN A 72 18.36 13.86 8.86
C ASN A 72 18.58 13.01 10.13
N GLY A 73 17.87 11.90 10.28
CA GLY A 73 17.98 10.96 11.40
C GLY A 73 17.11 11.29 12.62
N LYS A 74 16.36 12.40 12.61
CA LYS A 74 15.44 12.74 13.70
C LYS A 74 14.16 11.90 13.60
N ILE A 75 13.62 11.47 14.76
CA ILE A 75 12.27 10.91 14.86
C ILE A 75 11.28 12.07 15.05
N VAL A 76 10.23 12.11 14.24
CA VAL A 76 9.13 13.09 14.37
C VAL A 76 7.85 12.39 14.80
N LEU A 77 6.94 13.15 15.43
CA LEU A 77 5.66 12.63 15.92
C LEU A 77 4.49 12.94 14.98
N SER A 78 4.66 13.89 14.07
CA SER A 78 3.63 14.34 13.13
C SER A 78 3.79 13.60 11.81
N GLU A 79 2.72 12.98 11.32
CA GLU A 79 2.66 12.35 10.00
C GLU A 79 2.97 13.38 8.90
N GLY A 80 2.57 14.64 9.13
CA GLY A 80 2.80 15.74 8.21
C GLY A 80 4.26 16.13 8.14
N ASP A 81 4.93 16.21 9.29
CA ASP A 81 6.36 16.49 9.33
C ASP A 81 7.13 15.34 8.67
N PHE A 82 6.72 14.09 8.92
CA PHE A 82 7.31 12.91 8.32
C PHE A 82 7.14 12.90 6.79
N GLY A 83 5.92 13.00 6.30
CA GLY A 83 5.61 12.97 4.86
C GLY A 83 6.27 14.12 4.10
N ASN A 84 6.25 15.34 4.65
CA ASN A 84 6.85 16.51 4.02
C ASN A 84 8.39 16.47 4.03
N ALA A 85 9.02 15.78 4.98
CA ALA A 85 10.47 15.61 5.01
C ALA A 85 11.00 14.69 3.89
N TYR A 86 10.17 13.81 3.34
CA TYR A 86 10.49 12.91 2.23
C TYR A 86 10.09 13.44 0.84
N LYS A 87 9.66 14.70 0.74
CA LYS A 87 9.26 15.30 -0.54
C LYS A 87 10.40 15.29 -1.57
N ILE A 88 10.06 15.02 -2.82
CA ILE A 88 10.99 15.11 -3.95
C ILE A 88 10.60 16.34 -4.80
N GLY A 89 11.55 17.25 -5.02
CA GLY A 89 11.33 18.48 -5.78
C GLY A 89 10.61 19.59 -5.00
N ASN A 90 10.13 20.61 -5.73
CA ASN A 90 9.50 21.81 -5.16
C ASN A 90 7.99 21.66 -5.02
N CYS A 91 7.55 20.71 -4.19
CA CYS A 91 6.15 20.56 -3.82
C CYS A 91 5.81 21.43 -2.60
N GLN A 92 4.60 22.00 -2.59
CA GLN A 92 4.06 22.67 -1.41
C GLN A 92 3.86 21.64 -0.29
N PRO A 93 4.16 21.99 0.97
CA PRO A 93 3.89 21.11 2.10
C PRO A 93 2.40 20.76 2.17
N VAL A 94 2.10 19.50 2.46
CA VAL A 94 0.72 19.03 2.65
C VAL A 94 0.38 19.13 4.14
N ALA A 95 -0.79 19.67 4.43
CA ALA A 95 -1.35 19.64 5.78
C ALA A 95 -2.05 18.29 6.02
N VAL A 96 -1.81 17.69 7.18
CA VAL A 96 -2.50 16.44 7.56
C VAL A 96 -3.97 16.77 7.84
N PRO A 97 -4.92 16.08 7.20
CA PRO A 97 -6.33 16.22 7.53
C PRO A 97 -6.56 15.89 9.02
N PRO A 98 -7.41 16.64 9.73
CA PRO A 98 -7.81 16.26 11.07
C PRO A 98 -8.47 14.87 11.00
N HIS A 99 -7.92 13.90 11.71
CA HIS A 99 -8.55 12.61 11.88
C HIS A 99 -9.10 12.53 13.30
N ALA A 100 -10.43 12.70 13.43
CA ALA A 100 -11.11 12.34 14.67
C ALA A 100 -10.89 10.85 14.92
N HIS A 101 -10.46 10.48 16.14
CA HIS A 101 -10.19 9.12 16.60
C HIS A 101 -10.90 8.03 15.79
N HIS A 102 -10.13 7.18 15.10
CA HIS A 102 -10.51 5.93 14.42
C HIS A 102 -12.01 5.60 14.41
N GLN A 103 -12.80 6.43 13.73
CA GLN A 103 -14.25 6.26 13.75
C GLN A 103 -14.63 5.12 12.83
N GLU A 104 -15.49 4.24 13.31
CA GLU A 104 -16.09 3.24 12.46
C GLU A 104 -16.86 3.90 11.32
N ASN A 105 -16.81 3.26 10.15
CA ASN A 105 -17.54 3.71 8.98
C ASN A 105 -18.36 2.53 8.44
N ALA A 106 -19.67 2.74 8.28
CA ALA A 106 -20.59 1.69 7.84
C ALA A 106 -20.22 1.08 6.49
N ALA A 107 -19.70 1.88 5.56
CA ALA A 107 -19.29 1.43 4.24
C ALA A 107 -18.03 0.53 4.33
N CYS A 108 -17.04 0.93 5.13
CA CYS A 108 -15.85 0.12 5.40
C CYS A 108 -16.18 -1.17 6.17
N ASN A 109 -17.10 -1.11 7.12
CA ASN A 109 -17.59 -2.29 7.84
C ASN A 109 -18.29 -3.27 6.90
N LYS A 110 -19.08 -2.77 5.93
CA LYS A 110 -19.69 -3.58 4.89
C LYS A 110 -18.65 -4.20 3.95
N LEU A 111 -17.66 -3.42 3.49
CA LEU A 111 -16.58 -3.87 2.64
C LEU A 111 -15.82 -5.06 3.24
N PHE A 112 -15.64 -5.05 4.55
CA PHE A 112 -14.97 -6.13 5.30
C PHE A 112 -15.92 -6.96 6.18
N SER A 113 -17.18 -7.09 5.74
CA SER A 113 -18.17 -7.95 6.37
C SER A 113 -18.03 -9.41 5.93
N TRP A 114 -18.70 -10.32 6.63
CA TRP A 114 -18.78 -11.73 6.24
C TRP A 114 -19.53 -11.98 4.93
N ASP A 115 -20.23 -10.99 4.37
CA ASP A 115 -20.87 -11.10 3.05
C ASP A 115 -19.92 -10.71 1.90
N SER A 116 -18.79 -10.08 2.23
CA SER A 116 -17.81 -9.62 1.26
C SER A 116 -17.01 -10.78 0.64
N PRO A 117 -16.68 -10.74 -0.66
CA PRO A 117 -15.75 -11.69 -1.27
C PRO A 117 -14.34 -11.61 -0.66
N LEU A 118 -14.00 -10.52 0.03
CA LEU A 118 -12.71 -10.38 0.71
C LEU A 118 -12.55 -11.37 1.89
N ARG A 119 -13.67 -11.90 2.42
CA ARG A 119 -13.69 -12.81 3.58
C ARG A 119 -12.81 -14.04 3.45
N TYR A 120 -12.60 -14.51 2.22
CA TYR A 120 -11.78 -15.69 1.95
C TYR A 120 -10.30 -15.47 2.30
N CYS A 121 -9.85 -14.22 2.45
CA CYS A 121 -8.49 -13.90 2.86
C CYS A 121 -8.29 -13.63 4.36
N TYR A 122 -9.36 -13.47 5.13
CA TYR A 122 -9.28 -13.05 6.54
C TYR A 122 -8.38 -13.94 7.40
N PRO A 123 -8.33 -15.28 7.19
CA PRO A 123 -7.41 -16.13 7.96
C PRO A 123 -5.92 -15.85 7.72
N PHE A 124 -5.57 -15.12 6.66
CA PHE A 124 -4.19 -14.95 6.18
C PHE A 124 -3.72 -13.51 6.25
N VAL A 125 -4.63 -12.54 6.14
CA VAL A 125 -4.32 -11.11 6.15
C VAL A 125 -5.25 -10.37 7.11
N ASN A 126 -4.68 -9.70 8.12
CA ASN A 126 -5.43 -8.89 9.07
C ASN A 126 -6.10 -7.69 8.36
N THR A 127 -7.40 -7.52 8.58
CA THR A 127 -8.22 -6.46 7.96
C THR A 127 -8.17 -5.11 8.69
N GLU A 128 -7.69 -5.05 9.93
CA GLU A 128 -7.80 -3.89 10.81
C GLU A 128 -7.22 -2.61 10.20
N ASN A 129 -5.97 -2.66 9.73
CA ASN A 129 -5.32 -1.51 9.10
C ASN A 129 -6.02 -1.07 7.80
N PHE A 130 -6.61 -2.02 7.06
CA PHE A 130 -7.35 -1.71 5.84
C PHE A 130 -8.71 -1.07 6.14
N LYS A 131 -9.44 -1.59 7.14
CA LYS A 131 -10.69 -0.97 7.63
C LYS A 131 -10.44 0.44 8.12
N LEU A 132 -9.34 0.65 8.84
CA LEU A 132 -8.96 1.94 9.38
C LEU A 132 -8.60 2.93 8.27
N ALA A 133 -7.75 2.52 7.33
CA ALA A 133 -7.38 3.34 6.19
C ALA A 133 -8.62 3.71 5.33
N CYS A 134 -9.57 2.78 5.19
CA CYS A 134 -10.85 3.06 4.53
C CYS A 134 -11.65 4.14 5.26
N ALA A 135 -11.80 4.04 6.59
CA ALA A 135 -12.53 5.02 7.37
C ALA A 135 -11.89 6.42 7.29
N HIS A 136 -10.55 6.47 7.35
CA HIS A 136 -9.80 7.71 7.19
C HIS A 136 -9.98 8.33 5.79
N GLY A 137 -9.87 7.54 4.73
CA GLY A 137 -10.04 8.04 3.36
C GLY A 137 -11.44 8.59 3.10
N LEU A 138 -12.48 7.89 3.56
CA LEU A 138 -13.86 8.36 3.44
C LEU A 138 -14.12 9.61 4.29
N GLY A 139 -13.62 9.65 5.52
CA GLY A 139 -13.72 10.83 6.39
C GLY A 139 -13.02 12.06 5.83
N ALA A 140 -11.93 11.86 5.08
CA ALA A 140 -11.21 12.91 4.36
C ALA A 140 -11.82 13.26 2.98
N GLY A 141 -12.89 12.59 2.55
CA GLY A 141 -13.53 12.84 1.26
C GLY A 141 -12.71 12.36 0.05
N VAL A 142 -11.79 11.40 0.24
CA VAL A 142 -11.00 10.82 -0.84
C VAL A 142 -11.92 9.95 -1.72
N LYS A 143 -11.98 10.29 -3.01
CA LYS A 143 -12.77 9.56 -4.00
C LYS A 143 -12.25 8.13 -4.14
N ASP A 144 -13.19 7.19 -4.36
CA ASP A 144 -12.90 5.80 -4.67
C ASP A 144 -12.07 5.07 -3.58
N THR A 145 -12.12 5.57 -2.34
CA THR A 145 -11.37 5.00 -1.19
C THR A 145 -11.65 3.50 -1.02
N GLU A 146 -12.91 3.09 -1.05
CA GLU A 146 -13.29 1.70 -0.87
C GLU A 146 -12.71 0.78 -1.96
N GLU A 147 -12.75 1.23 -3.21
CA GLU A 147 -12.18 0.52 -4.35
C GLU A 147 -10.66 0.39 -4.23
N ALA A 148 -9.98 1.49 -3.89
CA ALA A 148 -8.53 1.50 -3.69
C ALA A 148 -8.10 0.55 -2.57
N ILE A 149 -8.81 0.57 -1.44
CA ILE A 149 -8.54 -0.31 -0.30
C ILE A 149 -8.82 -1.78 -0.66
N ALA A 150 -9.92 -2.06 -1.36
CA ALA A 150 -10.23 -3.41 -1.82
C ALA A 150 -9.15 -3.94 -2.77
N LYS A 151 -8.69 -3.12 -3.72
CA LYS A 151 -7.60 -3.43 -4.65
C LYS A 151 -6.30 -3.74 -3.91
N ALA A 152 -5.93 -2.92 -2.93
CA ALA A 152 -4.74 -3.16 -2.10
C ALA A 152 -4.85 -4.47 -1.29
N TYR A 153 -6.01 -4.75 -0.69
CA TYR A 153 -6.22 -5.98 0.06
C TYR A 153 -6.17 -7.23 -0.83
N VAL A 154 -6.78 -7.18 -2.03
CA VAL A 154 -6.70 -8.24 -3.04
C VAL A 154 -5.25 -8.46 -3.50
N ALA A 155 -4.48 -7.39 -3.72
CA ALA A 155 -3.08 -7.48 -4.09
C ALA A 155 -2.25 -8.21 -3.02
N LEU A 156 -2.41 -7.85 -1.75
CA LEU A 156 -1.73 -8.52 -0.64
C LEU A 156 -2.18 -9.98 -0.49
N CYS A 157 -3.47 -10.26 -0.65
CA CYS A 157 -3.99 -11.62 -0.59
C CYS A 157 -3.41 -12.53 -1.69
N ASN A 158 -3.24 -11.98 -2.90
CA ASN A 158 -2.62 -12.69 -4.01
C ASN A 158 -1.15 -13.03 -3.74
N GLN A 159 -0.42 -12.26 -2.92
CA GLN A 159 0.95 -12.62 -2.49
C GLN A 159 0.96 -13.89 -1.62
N HIS A 160 -0.13 -14.17 -0.92
CA HIS A 160 -0.34 -15.43 -0.20
C HIS A 160 -0.90 -16.55 -1.09
N ASN A 161 -0.99 -16.34 -2.40
CA ASN A 161 -1.57 -17.26 -3.39
C ASN A 161 -3.05 -17.58 -3.16
N ILE A 162 -3.80 -16.63 -2.59
CA ILE A 162 -5.23 -16.78 -2.33
C ILE A 162 -6.00 -15.90 -3.32
N PRO A 163 -6.61 -16.46 -4.36
CA PRO A 163 -7.29 -15.68 -5.39
C PRO A 163 -8.62 -15.16 -4.86
N ILE A 164 -8.67 -13.87 -4.55
CA ILE A 164 -9.90 -13.13 -4.26
C ILE A 164 -10.12 -12.01 -5.28
N ARG A 165 -11.31 -11.39 -5.24
CA ARG A 165 -11.72 -10.37 -6.21
C ARG A 165 -12.22 -9.14 -5.47
N VAL A 166 -12.05 -7.98 -6.09
CA VAL A 166 -12.72 -6.75 -5.66
C VAL A 166 -14.25 -6.96 -5.77
N PRO A 167 -15.05 -6.52 -4.78
CA PRO A 167 -16.51 -6.57 -4.88
C PRO A 167 -17.02 -5.91 -6.16
N THR A 168 -17.98 -6.55 -6.84
CA THR A 168 -18.48 -6.10 -8.14
C THR A 168 -19.10 -4.71 -8.10
N GLU A 169 -19.69 -4.33 -6.97
CA GLU A 169 -20.23 -2.99 -6.72
C GLU A 169 -19.19 -1.87 -6.70
N LEU A 170 -17.90 -2.21 -6.52
CA LEU A 170 -16.79 -1.26 -6.51
C LEU A 170 -15.99 -1.27 -7.82
N GLY A 171 -16.10 -2.33 -8.63
CA GLY A 171 -15.35 -2.44 -9.89
C GLY A 171 -16.07 -1.71 -11.03
N LYS A 172 -15.50 -0.58 -11.49
CA LYS A 172 -15.79 -0.01 -12.82
C LYS A 172 -14.80 -0.51 -13.86
#